data_AF-A0A538D7I5-F1
#
_entry.id   AF-A0A538D7I5-F1
#
_cell.length_a   1.000
_cell.length_b   1.000
_cell.length_c   1.000
_cell.angle_alpha   90.00
_cell.angle_beta   90.00
_cell.angle_gamma   90.00
#
_symmetry.space_group_name_H-M   'P 1'
#
loop_
_entity.id
_entity.type
_entity.pdbx_description
1 polymer ?
#
loop_
_entity_poly.entity_id
_entity_poly.type
_entity_poly.pdbx_seq_one_letter_code
_entity_poly.pdbx_strand_id
1 'polypeptide(L)'
;MSDELYRQAVAAAGRAYAPYSSFHVGAVVRARDGRLFEGVNVENASYPLGICAERTAIGCAVVAGCRPGDLEEIAITASPCG
;
A
#
# COMPACT_ATOMS: atom_id res chain seq x y z
N MET A 1 -5.34 -15.66 1.16
CA MET A 1 -5.47 -14.27 0.68
C MET A 1 -6.93 -14.03 0.42
N SER A 2 -7.53 -13.03 1.04
CA SER A 2 -8.90 -12.63 0.70
C SER A 2 -8.90 -12.08 -0.74
N ASP A 3 -9.56 -12.77 -1.68
CA ASP A 3 -9.66 -12.32 -3.09
C ASP A 3 -10.19 -10.89 -3.21
N GLU A 4 -11.01 -10.45 -2.26
CA GLU A 4 -11.50 -9.07 -2.16
C GLU A 4 -10.36 -8.07 -1.88
N LEU A 5 -9.52 -8.35 -0.87
CA LEU A 5 -8.43 -7.44 -0.48
C LEU A 5 -7.43 -7.25 -1.61
N TYR A 6 -7.13 -8.34 -2.34
CA TYR A 6 -6.27 -8.27 -3.51
C TYR A 6 -6.91 -7.48 -4.67
N ARG A 7 -8.20 -7.67 -4.95
CA ARG A 7 -8.92 -6.86 -5.96
C ARG A 7 -8.89 -5.37 -5.62
N GLN A 8 -9.02 -5.01 -4.36
CA GLN A 8 -8.87 -3.63 -3.92
C GLN A 8 -7.44 -3.10 -4.12
N ALA A 9 -6.41 -3.92 -3.86
CA ALA A 9 -5.02 -3.54 -4.15
C ALA A 9 -4.78 -3.31 -5.65
N VAL A 10 -5.35 -4.16 -6.52
CA VAL A 10 -5.31 -3.99 -7.98
C VAL A 10 -5.99 -2.69 -8.39
N ALA A 11 -7.16 -2.38 -7.85
CA ALA A 11 -7.85 -1.12 -8.13
C ALA A 11 -7.06 0.10 -7.63
N ALA A 12 -6.46 0.01 -6.43
CA ALA A 12 -5.66 1.07 -5.84
C ALA A 12 -4.43 1.41 -6.69
N ALA A 13 -3.77 0.39 -7.29
CA ALA A 13 -2.59 0.56 -8.13
C ALA A 13 -2.81 1.56 -9.28
N GLY A 14 -4.04 1.70 -9.79
CA GLY A 14 -4.39 2.67 -10.82
C GLY A 14 -4.20 4.15 -10.43
N ARG A 15 -3.99 4.43 -9.13
CA ARG A 15 -3.72 5.79 -8.60
C ARG A 15 -2.24 6.02 -8.27
N ALA A 16 -1.36 5.08 -8.61
CA ALA A 16 0.07 5.23 -8.36
C ALA A 16 0.64 6.46 -9.08
N TYR A 17 1.51 7.19 -8.39
CA TYR A 17 2.30 8.26 -9.00
C TYR A 17 3.69 7.69 -9.32
N ALA A 18 3.84 7.08 -10.49
CA ALA A 18 5.08 6.43 -10.90
C ALA A 18 5.57 6.87 -12.29
N PRO A 19 5.79 8.18 -12.53
CA PRO A 19 6.15 8.67 -13.85
C PRO A 19 7.57 8.25 -14.31
N TYR A 20 8.43 7.79 -13.41
CA TYR A 20 9.82 7.44 -13.75
C TYR A 20 9.95 5.95 -14.09
N SER A 21 9.30 5.05 -13.35
CA SER A 21 9.35 3.61 -13.64
C SER A 21 8.21 3.10 -14.52
N SER A 22 7.07 3.82 -14.57
CA SER A 22 5.81 3.31 -15.13
C SER A 22 5.33 2.00 -14.49
N PHE A 23 5.82 1.66 -13.28
CA PHE A 23 5.47 0.45 -12.56
C PHE A 23 4.50 0.77 -11.43
N HIS A 24 3.23 0.42 -11.61
CA HIS A 24 2.16 0.72 -10.67
C HIS A 24 1.98 -0.42 -9.66
N VAL A 25 2.15 -0.12 -8.38
CA VAL A 25 1.97 -1.04 -7.27
C VAL A 25 0.89 -0.51 -6.35
N GLY A 26 -0.06 -1.37 -6.01
CA GLY A 26 -1.09 -1.10 -5.01
C GLY A 26 -0.94 -2.04 -3.82
N ALA A 27 -1.30 -1.53 -2.65
CA ALA A 27 -1.38 -2.30 -1.43
C ALA A 27 -2.64 -1.93 -0.64
N VAL A 28 -3.22 -2.90 0.06
CA VAL A 28 -4.31 -2.65 1.01
C VAL A 28 -4.03 -3.42 2.29
N VAL A 29 -4.06 -2.70 3.41
CA VAL A 29 -3.91 -3.24 4.76
C VAL A 29 -5.28 -3.36 5.41
N ARG A 30 -5.57 -4.51 6.02
CA ARG A 30 -6.70 -4.70 6.91
C ARG A 30 -6.22 -4.59 8.36
N ALA A 31 -6.85 -3.71 9.13
CA ALA A 31 -6.69 -3.66 10.58
C ALA A 31 -7.64 -4.63 11.27
N ARG A 32 -7.30 -5.05 12.49
CA ARG A 32 -8.10 -5.96 13.34
C ARG A 32 -9.49 -5.43 13.68
N ASP A 33 -9.68 -4.11 13.61
CA ASP A 33 -10.97 -3.45 13.78
C ASP A 33 -11.82 -3.41 12.48
N GLY A 34 -11.34 -4.06 11.42
CA GLY A 34 -12.02 -4.18 10.13
C GLY A 34 -11.79 -3.01 9.17
N ARG A 35 -11.09 -1.94 9.59
CA ARG A 35 -10.76 -0.84 8.69
C ARG A 35 -9.76 -1.28 7.63
N LEU A 36 -9.90 -0.70 6.43
CA LEU A 36 -9.03 -0.93 5.28
C LEU A 36 -8.27 0.34 4.94
N PHE A 37 -6.97 0.22 4.70
CA PHE A 37 -6.08 1.32 4.36
C PHE A 37 -5.36 1.02 3.06
N GLU A 38 -5.60 1.84 2.06
CA GLU A 38 -5.00 1.72 0.74
C GLU A 38 -3.68 2.47 0.67
N GLY A 39 -2.76 1.97 -0.15
CA GLY A 39 -1.50 2.62 -0.46
C GLY A 39 -1.08 2.33 -1.89
N VAL A 40 -0.32 3.26 -2.44
CA VAL A 40 0.29 3.16 -3.76
C VAL A 40 1.75 3.57 -3.68
N ASN A 41 2.57 3.14 -4.64
CA ASN A 41 3.88 3.72 -4.78
C ASN A 41 3.79 5.17 -5.27
N VAL A 42 4.60 6.04 -4.66
CA VAL A 42 4.71 7.46 -5.02
C VAL A 42 6.19 7.74 -5.23
N GLU A 43 6.53 8.08 -6.47
CA GLU A 43 7.90 8.31 -6.88
C GLU A 43 8.29 9.79 -6.78
N ASN A 44 9.59 10.03 -6.84
CA ASN A 44 10.17 11.36 -6.87
C ASN A 44 11.39 11.36 -7.79
N ALA A 45 11.70 12.50 -8.43
CA ALA A 45 12.89 12.63 -9.27
C ALA A 45 14.17 12.31 -8.50
N SER A 46 14.20 12.63 -7.20
CA SER A 46 15.19 12.11 -6.28
C SER A 46 14.78 10.71 -5.82
N TYR A 47 15.27 9.68 -6.52
CA TYR A 47 14.85 8.28 -6.33
C TYR A 47 14.85 7.78 -4.87
N PRO A 48 15.80 8.17 -4.00
CA PRO A 48 15.78 7.76 -2.58
C PRO A 48 14.56 8.26 -1.79
N LEU A 49 13.82 9.26 -2.30
CA LEU A 49 12.62 9.80 -1.66
C LEU A 49 11.33 9.04 -2.06
N GLY A 50 11.42 8.09 -2.98
CA GLY A 50 10.27 7.27 -3.37
C GLY A 50 9.75 6.41 -2.20
N ILE A 51 8.43 6.26 -2.12
CA ILE A 51 7.75 5.43 -1.12
C ILE A 51 7.01 4.29 -1.81
N CYS A 52 7.14 3.08 -1.27
CA CYS A 52 6.48 1.88 -1.80
C CYS A 52 5.02 1.82 -1.34
N ALA A 53 4.18 1.05 -2.04
CA ALA A 53 2.75 0.95 -1.76
C ALA A 53 2.44 0.45 -0.34
N GLU A 54 3.21 -0.52 0.15
CA GLU A 54 3.11 -1.10 1.49
C GLU A 54 3.38 -0.04 2.56
N ARG A 55 4.45 0.75 2.36
CA ARG A 55 4.83 1.83 3.27
C ARG A 55 3.77 2.93 3.30
N THR A 56 3.19 3.26 2.15
CA THR A 56 2.06 4.20 2.06
C THR A 56 0.83 3.67 2.80
N ALA A 57 0.42 2.41 2.57
CA ALA A 57 -0.77 1.82 3.20
C ALA A 57 -0.64 1.76 4.73
N ILE A 58 0.52 1.33 5.23
CA ILE A 58 0.82 1.31 6.67
C ILE A 58 0.87 2.74 7.22
N GLY A 59 1.46 3.69 6.48
CA GLY A 59 1.47 5.10 6.85
C GLY A 59 0.05 5.66 7.02
N CYS A 60 -0.85 5.38 6.10
CA CYS A 60 -2.27 5.75 6.20
C CYS A 60 -2.94 5.12 7.43
N ALA A 61 -2.67 3.85 7.73
CA ALA A 61 -3.19 3.20 8.94
C ALA A 61 -2.68 3.88 10.23
N VAL A 62 -1.40 4.24 10.27
CA VAL A 62 -0.79 4.95 11.41
C VAL A 62 -1.40 6.33 11.60
N VAL A 63 -1.62 7.08 10.51
CA VAL A 63 -2.33 8.38 10.54
C VAL A 63 -3.74 8.21 11.08
N ALA A 64 -4.42 7.10 10.75
CA ALA A 64 -5.74 6.76 11.26
C ALA A 64 -5.73 6.18 12.70
N GLY A 65 -4.59 6.18 13.37
CA GLY A 65 -4.45 5.81 14.78
C GLY A 65 -4.04 4.36 15.04
N CYS A 66 -3.84 3.53 14.01
CA CYS A 66 -3.31 2.18 14.22
C CYS A 66 -1.89 2.20 14.81
N ARG A 67 -1.56 1.13 15.54
CA ARG A 67 -0.28 0.90 16.20
C ARG A 67 0.27 -0.49 15.81
N PRO A 68 1.56 -0.77 16.09
CA PRO A 68 2.10 -2.11 15.95
C PRO A 68 1.24 -3.13 16.69
N GLY A 69 0.79 -4.16 15.98
CA GLY A 69 -0.15 -5.18 16.50
C GLY A 69 -1.59 -5.04 15.99
N ASP A 70 -1.99 -3.86 15.50
CA ASP A 70 -3.37 -3.62 15.03
C ASP A 70 -3.62 -4.07 13.58
N LEU A 71 -2.57 -4.37 12.82
CA LEU A 71 -2.68 -4.80 11.42
C LEU A 71 -2.77 -6.33 11.34
N GLU A 72 -3.70 -6.84 10.53
CA GLU A 72 -4.01 -8.27 10.42
C GLU A 72 -3.50 -8.89 9.11
N GLU A 73 -3.79 -8.26 7.98
CA GLU A 73 -3.46 -8.77 6.63
C GLU A 73 -3.06 -7.60 5.73
N ILE A 74 -2.16 -7.85 4.78
CA ILE A 74 -1.85 -6.93 3.68
C ILE A 74 -1.89 -7.68 2.35
N ALA A 75 -2.58 -7.13 1.35
CA ALA A 75 -2.50 -7.57 -0.04
C ALA A 75 -1.67 -6.58 -0.84
N ILE A 76 -0.79 -7.08 -1.71
CA ILE A 76 0.15 -6.27 -2.50
C ILE A 76 0.16 -6.82 -3.92
N THR A 77 0.14 -5.95 -4.93
CA THR A 77 0.09 -6.37 -6.34
C THR A 77 1.44 -6.87 -6.90
N ALA A 78 2.52 -6.75 -6.14
CA ALA A 78 3.87 -7.20 -6.48
C ALA A 78 4.58 -7.73 -5.22
N SER A 79 5.66 -8.50 -5.41
CA SER A 79 6.50 -8.95 -4.31
C SER A 79 7.14 -7.74 -3.58
N PRO A 80 7.13 -7.70 -2.24
CA PRO A 80 7.70 -6.59 -1.49
C PRO A 80 9.21 -6.46 -1.70
N CYS A 81 9.73 -5.24 -1.56
CA CYS A 81 11.18 -5.02 -1.49
C CYS A 81 11.72 -5.32 -0.08
N GLY A 82 12.94 -5.87 -0.01
CA GLY A 82 13.63 -6.24 1.23
C GLY A 82 13.43 -7.71 1.59
#